data_AF-A0A955XID9-F1
#
_entry.id   AF-A0A955XID9-F1
#
_cell.length_a   1.000
_cell.length_b   1.000
_cell.length_c   1.000
_cell.angle_alpha   90.00
_cell.angle_beta   90.00
_cell.angle_gamma   90.00
#
_symmetry.space_group_name_H-M   'P 1'
#
loop_
_entity.id
_entity.type
_entity.pdbx_description
1 polymer ?
#
loop_
_entity_poly.entity_id
_entity_poly.type
_entity_poly.pdbx_seq_one_letter_code
_entity_poly.pdbx_strand_id
1 'polypeptide(L)'
;MPITILFSVRYVVRTGLLERLARSCEPVLALSWDDPDLVEELGAAGVEVVRLPEPRVDAPTLALLHLLEVHFLRRLASPSTPIDRARRHMGRSRSVRARRWASWQRTRLRTLAPGHEARVRAELAAAVPTGTNLDENRRFLADHRIDAVFSVTPFTEQERVVLLAAEAAGLPACTSILSFDNITTRPPLPIRFHRYLVWNAFNRDEVLRGYPGVGAHQVEVVGPAQFDFYRDP
;
A
#
# COMPACT_ATOMS: atom_id res chain seq x y z
N MET A 1 3.50 13.38 -9.88
CA MET A 1 4.93 13.23 -9.57
C MET A 1 5.15 12.04 -8.63
N PRO A 2 5.81 10.96 -9.06
CA PRO A 2 5.88 9.69 -8.32
C PRO A 2 6.62 9.78 -6.96
N ILE A 3 5.96 9.41 -5.84
CA ILE A 3 6.55 9.27 -4.48
C ILE A 3 6.92 7.80 -4.18
N THR A 4 8.19 7.47 -3.87
CA THR A 4 8.63 6.08 -3.60
C THR A 4 9.35 5.87 -2.26
N ILE A 5 9.00 4.84 -1.48
CA ILE A 5 9.36 4.73 -0.04
C ILE A 5 9.89 3.31 0.33
N LEU A 6 10.93 3.23 1.18
CA LEU A 6 11.48 2.08 1.97
C LEU A 6 12.13 0.90 1.23
N PHE A 7 13.44 0.63 1.46
CA PHE A 7 14.33 -0.45 0.93
C PHE A 7 14.33 -0.63 -0.60
N SER A 8 13.14 -0.56 -1.18
CA SER A 8 12.73 -0.31 -2.55
C SER A 8 13.29 0.98 -3.16
N VAL A 9 13.85 1.90 -2.37
CA VAL A 9 14.55 3.07 -2.91
C VAL A 9 15.66 2.64 -3.87
N ARG A 10 16.31 1.50 -3.59
CA ARG A 10 17.27 0.88 -4.52
C ARG A 10 16.63 0.53 -5.85
N TYR A 11 15.36 0.12 -5.87
CA TYR A 11 14.65 -0.24 -7.10
C TYR A 11 14.28 0.97 -7.95
N VAL A 12 14.27 2.16 -7.36
CA VAL A 12 13.95 3.39 -8.05
C VAL A 12 15.25 4.06 -8.50
N VAL A 13 16.21 4.18 -7.58
CA VAL A 13 17.49 4.88 -7.78
C VAL A 13 18.51 4.03 -8.56
N ARG A 14 18.58 2.71 -8.34
CA ARG A 14 19.67 1.87 -8.88
C ARG A 14 19.30 1.09 -10.15
N THR A 15 18.04 1.12 -10.59
CA THR A 15 17.58 0.37 -11.78
C THR A 15 17.54 1.22 -13.06
N GLY A 16 17.87 2.51 -12.98
CA GLY A 16 17.62 3.44 -14.08
C GLY A 16 16.18 3.97 -14.13
N LEU A 17 15.30 3.54 -13.21
CA LEU A 17 13.89 3.93 -13.22
C LEU A 17 13.73 5.43 -12.94
N LEU A 18 14.44 5.97 -11.95
CA LEU A 18 14.40 7.39 -11.61
C LEU A 18 14.81 8.27 -12.79
N GLU A 19 15.89 7.91 -13.48
CA GLU A 19 16.39 8.61 -14.66
C GLU A 19 15.41 8.54 -15.83
N ARG A 20 14.70 7.41 -16.00
CA ARG A 20 13.65 7.27 -17.00
C ARG A 20 12.42 8.12 -16.65
N LEU A 21 12.03 8.15 -15.38
CA LEU A 21 10.93 9.01 -14.90
C LEU A 21 11.28 10.49 -15.09
N ALA A 22 12.52 10.89 -14.80
CA ALA A 22 13.02 12.25 -14.97
C ALA A 22 12.92 12.77 -16.41
N ARG A 23 12.83 11.89 -17.41
CA ARG A 23 12.61 12.27 -18.83
C ARG A 23 11.18 12.74 -19.12
N SER A 24 10.21 12.37 -18.29
CA SER A 24 8.78 12.61 -18.52
C SER A 24 8.12 13.40 -17.40
N CYS A 25 8.75 13.52 -16.25
CA CYS A 25 8.26 14.29 -15.10
C CYS A 25 9.40 14.73 -14.20
N GLU A 26 9.14 15.68 -13.31
CA GLU A 26 10.02 16.03 -12.20
C GLU A 26 9.78 15.05 -11.03
N PRO A 27 10.75 14.18 -10.68
CA PRO A 27 10.56 13.21 -9.61
C PRO A 27 10.81 13.86 -8.24
N VAL A 28 9.93 13.56 -7.27
CA VAL A 28 10.12 13.89 -5.86
C VAL A 28 10.17 12.59 -5.08
N LEU A 29 11.30 12.29 -4.47
CA LEU A 29 11.51 11.08 -3.68
C LEU A 29 11.10 11.34 -2.22
N ALA A 30 9.96 10.81 -1.78
CA ALA A 30 9.61 10.87 -0.37
C ALA A 30 10.15 9.66 0.41
N LEU A 31 10.90 9.90 1.48
CA LEU A 31 11.46 8.87 2.36
C LEU A 31 10.72 8.86 3.69
N SER A 32 10.58 7.67 4.30
CA SER A 32 10.03 7.54 5.66
C SER A 32 11.12 7.45 6.74
N TRP A 33 12.38 7.69 6.38
CA TRP A 33 13.54 7.73 7.27
C TRP A 33 14.50 8.83 6.81
N ASP A 34 15.42 9.20 7.69
CA ASP A 34 16.45 10.18 7.38
C ASP A 34 17.68 9.48 6.79
N ASP A 35 18.13 9.95 5.62
CA ASP A 35 19.29 9.42 4.89
C ASP A 35 20.06 10.58 4.22
N PRO A 36 20.96 11.26 4.98
CA PRO A 36 21.65 12.45 4.49
C PRO A 36 22.48 12.19 3.23
N ASP A 37 23.14 11.04 3.16
CA ASP A 37 23.98 10.67 2.02
C ASP A 37 23.14 10.52 0.75
N LEU A 38 21.98 9.88 0.87
CA LEU A 38 21.05 9.74 -0.26
C LEU A 38 20.43 11.08 -0.68
N VAL A 39 20.12 11.95 0.28
CA VAL A 39 19.63 13.31 0.01
C VAL A 39 20.68 14.12 -0.73
N GLU A 40 21.95 14.04 -0.33
CA GLU A 40 23.06 14.71 -1.02
C GLU A 40 23.27 14.13 -2.42
N GLU A 41 23.34 12.80 -2.56
CA GLU A 41 23.50 12.11 -3.85
C GLU A 41 22.44 12.52 -4.86
N LEU A 42 21.16 12.45 -4.46
CA LEU A 42 20.04 12.74 -5.33
C LEU A 42 19.82 14.24 -5.54
N GLY A 43 20.11 15.06 -4.53
CA GLY A 43 20.10 16.51 -4.64
C GLY A 43 21.13 17.00 -5.67
N ALA A 44 22.32 16.40 -5.70
CA ALA A 44 23.32 16.67 -6.73
C ALA A 44 22.85 16.29 -8.15
N ALA A 45 21.94 15.33 -8.26
CA ALA A 45 21.28 14.92 -9.51
C ALA A 45 20.01 15.74 -9.84
N GLY A 46 19.68 16.76 -9.04
CA GLY A 46 18.51 17.60 -9.23
C GLY A 46 17.18 16.95 -8.83
N VAL A 47 17.21 15.87 -8.06
CA VAL A 47 16.02 15.19 -7.54
C VAL A 47 15.71 15.72 -6.16
N GLU A 48 14.49 16.22 -5.97
CA GLU A 48 14.02 16.64 -4.65
C GLU A 48 13.77 15.41 -3.78
N VAL A 49 14.40 15.38 -2.60
CA VAL A 49 14.19 14.32 -1.60
C VAL A 49 13.53 14.92 -0.37
N VAL A 50 12.39 14.37 0.01
CA VAL A 50 11.52 14.92 1.05
C VAL A 50 11.21 13.86 2.09
N ARG A 51 10.89 14.28 3.32
CA ARG A 51 10.49 13.36 4.38
C ARG A 51 8.97 13.27 4.43
N LEU A 52 8.44 12.05 4.43
CA LEU A 52 7.02 11.83 4.65
C LEU A 52 6.59 12.24 6.06
N PRO A 53 5.37 12.80 6.21
CA PRO A 53 4.72 12.89 7.50
C PRO A 53 4.56 11.51 8.15
N GLU A 54 4.83 11.40 9.45
CA GLU A 54 4.59 10.15 10.18
C GLU A 54 3.08 9.84 10.18
N PRO A 55 2.63 8.65 9.73
CA PRO A 55 1.22 8.32 9.68
C PRO A 55 0.64 8.26 11.09
N ARG A 56 -0.47 8.96 11.31
CA ARG A 56 -1.29 8.81 12.52
C ARG A 56 -2.62 8.20 12.13
N VAL A 57 -3.00 7.12 12.80
CA VAL A 57 -4.32 6.48 12.66
C VAL A 57 -4.82 6.12 14.04
N ASP A 58 -6.00 6.61 14.40
CA ASP A 58 -6.62 6.32 15.69
C ASP A 58 -7.18 4.89 15.78
N ALA A 59 -7.47 4.44 17.00
CA ALA A 59 -7.96 3.09 17.23
C ALA A 59 -9.31 2.79 16.56
N PRO A 60 -10.32 3.70 16.58
CA PRO A 60 -11.57 3.50 15.84
C PRO A 60 -11.38 3.31 14.33
N THR A 61 -10.57 4.16 13.68
CA THR A 61 -10.28 4.07 12.24
C THR A 61 -9.53 2.79 11.92
N LEU A 62 -8.55 2.43 12.75
CA LEU A 62 -7.81 1.18 12.60
C LEU A 62 -8.73 -0.04 12.72
N ALA A 63 -9.74 0.00 13.59
CA ALA A 63 -10.72 -1.09 13.70
C ALA A 63 -11.57 -1.25 12.43
N LEU A 64 -11.97 -0.15 11.78
CA LEU A 64 -12.68 -0.17 10.50
C LEU A 64 -11.82 -0.76 9.38
N LEU A 65 -10.53 -0.39 9.32
CA LEU A 65 -9.57 -0.98 8.38
C LEU A 65 -9.45 -2.50 8.56
N HIS A 66 -9.35 -2.98 9.80
CA HIS A 66 -9.33 -4.42 10.09
C HIS A 66 -10.61 -5.14 9.66
N LEU A 67 -11.78 -4.48 9.74
CA LEU A 67 -13.03 -5.07 9.24
C LEU A 67 -13.02 -5.21 7.72
N LEU A 68 -12.46 -4.24 6.99
CA LEU A 68 -12.29 -4.34 5.53
C LEU A 68 -11.27 -5.41 5.15
N GLU A 69 -10.20 -5.60 5.93
CA GLU A 69 -9.24 -6.69 5.73
C GLU A 69 -9.93 -8.06 5.78
N VAL A 70 -10.88 -8.27 6.70
CA VAL A 70 -11.63 -9.54 6.75
C VAL A 70 -12.43 -9.79 5.47
N HIS A 71 -13.07 -8.76 4.92
CA HIS A 71 -13.77 -8.86 3.64
C HIS A 71 -12.81 -9.14 2.48
N PHE A 72 -11.69 -8.42 2.43
CA PHE A 72 -10.64 -8.61 1.43
C PHE A 72 -10.09 -10.04 1.43
N LEU A 73 -9.68 -10.56 2.60
CA LEU A 73 -9.14 -11.92 2.72
C LEU A 73 -10.15 -12.99 2.32
N ARG A 74 -11.44 -12.77 2.60
CA ARG A 74 -12.52 -13.67 2.14
C ARG A 74 -12.67 -13.68 0.63
N ARG A 75 -12.60 -12.51 -0.02
CA ARG A 75 -12.67 -12.39 -1.49
C ARG A 75 -11.44 -12.97 -2.17
N LEU A 76 -10.27 -12.75 -1.59
CA LEU A 76 -9.00 -13.25 -2.12
C LEU A 76 -8.91 -14.78 -2.05
N ALA A 77 -9.48 -15.38 -0.99
CA ALA A 77 -9.53 -16.81 -0.75
C ALA A 77 -8.15 -17.49 -0.87
N SER A 78 -7.09 -16.81 -0.42
CA SER A 78 -5.72 -17.30 -0.55
C SER A 78 -5.43 -18.47 0.40
N PRO A 79 -4.71 -19.52 -0.05
CA PRO A 79 -4.21 -20.58 0.81
C PRO A 79 -3.17 -20.09 1.84
N SER A 80 -2.58 -18.90 1.64
CA SER A 80 -1.61 -18.30 2.58
C SER A 80 -2.28 -17.87 3.89
N THR A 81 -3.57 -17.48 3.87
CA THR A 81 -4.23 -16.93 5.05
C THR A 81 -4.33 -17.93 6.22
N PRO A 82 -4.73 -19.20 6.03
CA PRO A 82 -4.66 -20.21 7.09
C PRO A 82 -3.23 -20.48 7.58
N ILE A 83 -2.24 -20.51 6.67
CA ILE A 83 -0.83 -20.78 6.98
C ILE A 83 -0.26 -19.68 7.88
N ASP A 84 -0.45 -18.42 7.50
CA ASP A 84 0.03 -17.27 8.27
C ASP A 84 -0.64 -17.16 9.63
N ARG A 85 -1.93 -17.51 9.71
CA ARG A 85 -2.63 -17.59 10.99
C ARG A 85 -2.03 -18.65 11.89
N ALA A 86 -1.76 -19.85 11.37
CA ALA A 86 -1.12 -20.91 12.14
C ALA A 86 0.25 -20.44 12.65
N ARG A 87 1.05 -19.80 11.80
CA ARG A 87 2.36 -19.23 12.15
C ARG A 87 2.28 -18.18 13.26
N ARG A 88 1.34 -17.22 13.17
CA ARG A 88 1.12 -16.17 14.19
C ARG A 88 0.72 -16.71 15.57
N HIS A 89 0.34 -17.98 15.65
CA HIS A 89 -0.06 -18.64 16.89
C HIS A 89 0.94 -19.67 17.39
N MET A 90 2.06 -19.90 16.68
CA MET A 90 3.18 -20.68 17.18
C MET A 90 3.75 -20.02 18.44
N GLY A 91 4.07 -20.82 19.45
CA GLY A 91 4.58 -20.33 20.73
C GLY A 91 3.55 -19.67 21.66
N ARG A 92 2.27 -19.56 21.27
CA ARG A 92 1.21 -18.99 22.14
C ARG A 92 0.46 -20.05 22.93
N SER A 93 0.07 -19.69 24.17
CA SER A 93 -0.72 -20.58 25.03
C SER A 93 -2.09 -20.93 24.43
N ARG A 94 -2.64 -22.09 24.80
CA ARG A 94 -3.93 -22.58 24.30
C ARG A 94 -5.08 -21.59 24.57
N SER A 95 -5.09 -20.92 25.72
CA SER A 95 -6.14 -19.95 26.08
C SER A 95 -6.09 -18.68 25.23
N VAL A 96 -4.89 -18.21 24.86
CA VAL A 96 -4.71 -17.06 23.96
C VAL A 96 -5.14 -17.42 22.55
N ARG A 97 -4.80 -18.63 22.09
CA ARG A 97 -5.24 -19.16 20.78
C ARG A 97 -6.76 -19.25 20.69
N ALA A 98 -7.42 -19.82 21.70
CA ALA A 98 -8.87 -19.94 21.75
C ALA A 98 -9.57 -18.57 21.76
N ARG A 99 -9.10 -17.62 22.59
CA ARG A 99 -9.64 -16.25 22.63
C ARG A 99 -9.52 -15.53 21.29
N ARG A 100 -8.35 -15.60 20.64
CA ARG A 100 -8.13 -14.98 19.33
C ARG A 100 -8.97 -15.64 18.24
N TRP A 101 -9.09 -16.97 18.26
CA TRP A 101 -9.96 -17.69 17.33
C TRP A 101 -11.43 -17.27 17.50
N ALA A 102 -11.93 -17.20 18.74
CA ALA A 102 -13.30 -16.76 19.02
C ALA A 102 -13.52 -15.30 18.59
N SER A 103 -12.55 -14.42 18.83
CA SER A 103 -12.59 -13.04 18.32
C SER A 103 -12.68 -12.99 16.79
N TRP A 104 -11.84 -13.76 16.11
CA TRP A 104 -11.85 -13.85 14.65
C TRP A 104 -13.18 -14.37 14.10
N GLN A 105 -13.74 -15.44 14.68
CA GLN A 105 -15.02 -15.97 14.21
C GLN A 105 -16.15 -14.95 14.41
N ARG A 106 -16.18 -14.23 15.54
CA ARG A 106 -17.15 -13.14 15.75
C ARG A 106 -17.04 -12.06 14.69
N THR A 107 -15.83 -11.60 14.37
CA THR A 107 -15.62 -10.60 13.31
C THR A 107 -16.05 -11.15 11.96
N ARG A 108 -15.67 -12.39 11.62
CA ARG A 108 -16.05 -13.05 10.37
C ARG A 108 -17.57 -13.15 10.23
N LEU A 109 -18.29 -13.55 11.27
CA LEU A 109 -19.75 -13.64 11.25
C LEU A 109 -20.40 -12.27 10.98
N ARG A 110 -19.90 -11.19 11.59
CA ARG A 110 -20.38 -9.82 11.31
C ARG A 110 -20.21 -9.44 9.84
N THR A 111 -19.10 -9.84 9.22
CA THR A 111 -18.87 -9.58 7.79
C THR A 111 -19.77 -10.38 6.83
N LEU A 112 -20.58 -11.32 7.31
CA LEU A 112 -21.52 -12.07 6.47
C LEU A 112 -22.81 -11.29 6.19
N ALA A 113 -23.12 -10.24 6.97
CA ALA A 113 -24.32 -9.46 6.75
C ALA A 113 -24.29 -8.76 5.38
N PRO A 114 -25.36 -8.84 4.57
CA PRO A 114 -25.47 -8.11 3.31
C PRO A 114 -25.23 -6.61 3.50
N GLY A 115 -24.49 -5.98 2.59
CA GLY A 115 -24.17 -4.55 2.67
C GLY A 115 -23.15 -4.16 3.76
N HIS A 116 -22.67 -5.09 4.60
CA HIS A 116 -21.71 -4.78 5.66
C HIS A 116 -20.42 -4.15 5.13
N GLU A 117 -19.88 -4.64 4.01
CA GLU A 117 -18.68 -4.04 3.39
C GLU A 117 -18.92 -2.59 2.99
N ALA A 118 -20.03 -2.29 2.32
CA ALA A 118 -20.37 -0.94 1.89
C ALA A 118 -20.54 0.00 3.10
N ARG A 119 -21.20 -0.46 4.17
CA ARG A 119 -21.37 0.31 5.40
C ARG A 119 -20.03 0.61 6.07
N VAL A 120 -19.16 -0.39 6.23
CA VAL A 120 -17.82 -0.18 6.81
C VAL A 120 -16.98 0.77 5.95
N ARG A 121 -17.09 0.70 4.62
CA ARG A 121 -16.43 1.66 3.72
C ARG A 121 -16.93 3.10 3.91
N ALA A 122 -18.24 3.27 4.05
CA ALA A 122 -18.83 4.59 4.31
C ALA A 122 -18.43 5.14 5.70
N GLU A 123 -18.46 4.31 6.74
CA GLU A 123 -17.96 4.66 8.07
C GLU A 123 -16.47 5.02 8.05
N LEU A 124 -15.65 4.25 7.33
CA LEU A 124 -14.23 4.54 7.18
C LEU A 124 -14.00 5.87 6.45
N ALA A 125 -14.71 6.11 5.35
CA ALA A 125 -14.61 7.37 4.60
C ALA A 125 -14.96 8.59 5.48
N ALA A 126 -15.93 8.44 6.39
CA ALA A 126 -16.28 9.49 7.36
C ALA A 126 -15.26 9.62 8.51
N ALA A 127 -14.62 8.53 8.92
CA ALA A 127 -13.66 8.52 10.02
C ALA A 127 -12.26 9.02 9.61
N VAL A 128 -11.82 8.75 8.37
CA VAL A 128 -10.46 9.06 7.88
C VAL A 128 -10.06 10.53 8.09
N PRO A 129 -10.91 11.55 7.79
CA PRO A 129 -10.53 12.95 7.96
C PRO A 129 -10.14 13.33 9.39
N THR A 130 -10.81 12.77 10.40
CA THR A 130 -10.59 13.11 11.82
C THR A 130 -9.74 12.09 12.57
N GLY A 131 -9.79 10.83 12.14
CA GLY A 131 -9.08 9.71 12.76
C GLY A 131 -7.69 9.48 12.19
N THR A 132 -7.24 10.35 11.27
CA THR A 132 -5.87 10.33 10.74
C THR A 132 -5.29 11.74 10.65
N ASN A 133 -4.00 11.87 10.36
CA ASN A 133 -3.40 13.15 9.99
C ASN A 133 -3.55 13.46 8.49
N LEU A 134 -4.76 13.33 7.96
CA LEU A 134 -5.07 13.51 6.54
C LEU A 134 -4.69 14.91 6.03
N ASP A 135 -5.06 15.95 6.78
CA ASP A 135 -4.83 17.34 6.35
C ASP A 135 -3.34 17.73 6.34
N GLU A 136 -2.54 17.16 7.25
CA GLU A 136 -1.08 17.29 7.23
C GLU A 136 -0.51 16.69 5.94
N ASN A 137 -0.99 15.50 5.56
CA ASN A 137 -0.54 14.83 4.33
C ASN A 137 -1.04 15.55 3.07
N ARG A 138 -2.24 16.17 3.09
CA ARG A 138 -2.70 17.02 1.97
C ARG A 138 -1.85 18.26 1.80
N ARG A 139 -1.46 18.92 2.89
CA ARG A 139 -0.54 20.07 2.85
C ARG A 139 0.81 19.64 2.31
N PHE A 140 1.36 18.53 2.80
CA PHE A 140 2.59 17.95 2.28
C PHE A 140 2.53 17.75 0.74
N LEU A 141 1.45 17.14 0.22
CA LEU A 141 1.27 16.98 -1.22
C LEU A 141 1.21 18.32 -1.96
N ALA A 142 0.57 19.34 -1.37
CA ALA A 142 0.45 20.66 -1.98
C ALA A 142 1.75 21.48 -1.93
N ASP A 143 2.45 21.47 -0.79
CA ASP A 143 3.70 22.19 -0.55
C ASP A 143 4.80 21.70 -1.50
N HIS A 144 4.81 20.40 -1.79
CA HIS A 144 5.71 19.77 -2.76
C HIS A 144 5.12 19.66 -4.18
N ARG A 145 3.96 20.30 -4.44
CA ARG A 145 3.32 20.40 -5.77
C ARG A 145 3.11 19.03 -6.46
N ILE A 146 2.64 18.04 -5.73
CA ILE A 146 2.51 16.66 -6.22
C ILE A 146 1.25 16.48 -7.08
N ASP A 147 1.43 16.20 -8.37
CA ASP A 147 0.29 16.02 -9.32
C ASP A 147 -0.14 14.57 -9.59
N ALA A 148 0.59 13.57 -9.08
CA ALA A 148 0.31 12.14 -9.26
C ALA A 148 1.17 11.35 -8.27
N VAL A 149 0.88 10.09 -7.95
CA VAL A 149 1.65 9.26 -7.01
C VAL A 149 2.06 7.93 -7.65
N PHE A 150 3.24 7.41 -7.34
CA PHE A 150 3.70 6.09 -7.76
C PHE A 150 4.29 5.34 -6.57
N SER A 151 3.49 4.48 -5.96
CA SER A 151 3.93 3.76 -4.79
C SER A 151 4.59 2.43 -5.15
N VAL A 152 5.81 2.22 -4.66
CA VAL A 152 6.47 0.91 -4.70
C VAL A 152 6.18 0.09 -3.44
N THR A 153 5.80 0.68 -2.31
CA THR A 153 5.47 -0.07 -1.09
C THR A 153 4.07 0.24 -0.56
N PRO A 154 3.00 0.05 -1.36
CA PRO A 154 1.67 0.58 -1.04
C PRO A 154 0.99 -0.11 0.17
N PHE A 155 1.64 -1.14 0.71
CA PHE A 155 1.20 -1.92 1.86
C PHE A 155 1.81 -1.45 3.19
N THR A 156 2.80 -0.55 3.15
CA THR A 156 3.44 -0.09 4.38
C THR A 156 2.53 0.90 5.10
N GLU A 157 2.60 0.88 6.42
CA GLU A 157 1.82 1.82 7.24
C GLU A 157 2.27 3.27 6.97
N GLN A 158 3.56 3.44 6.65
CA GLN A 158 4.20 4.72 6.32
C GLN A 158 3.53 5.44 5.15
N GLU A 159 3.13 4.72 4.09
CA GLU A 159 2.48 5.39 2.95
C GLU A 159 0.96 5.55 3.10
N ARG A 160 0.34 4.93 4.12
CA ARG A 160 -1.12 4.81 4.17
C ARG A 160 -1.82 6.16 4.09
N VAL A 161 -1.42 7.10 4.94
CA VAL A 161 -2.15 8.37 5.07
C VAL A 161 -1.85 9.30 3.88
N VAL A 162 -0.63 9.29 3.34
CA VAL A 162 -0.31 10.06 2.12
C VAL A 162 -1.05 9.52 0.89
N LEU A 163 -1.23 8.20 0.78
CA LEU A 163 -2.03 7.59 -0.28
C LEU A 163 -3.51 7.96 -0.14
N LEU A 164 -4.08 7.89 1.08
CA LEU A 164 -5.44 8.35 1.35
C LEU A 164 -5.62 9.85 1.02
N ALA A 165 -4.61 10.69 1.35
CA ALA A 165 -4.62 12.11 1.00
C ALA A 165 -4.61 12.32 -0.52
N ALA A 166 -3.81 11.54 -1.25
CA ALA A 166 -3.74 11.59 -2.71
C ALA A 166 -5.06 11.18 -3.37
N GLU A 167 -5.69 10.08 -2.91
CA GLU A 167 -7.01 9.65 -3.40
C GLU A 167 -8.08 10.71 -3.10
N ALA A 168 -8.07 11.30 -1.90
CA ALA A 168 -9.01 12.34 -1.52
C ALA A 168 -8.80 13.66 -2.28
N ALA A 169 -7.60 13.91 -2.79
CA ALA A 169 -7.28 15.03 -3.68
C ALA A 169 -7.55 14.70 -5.17
N GLY A 170 -7.96 13.46 -5.50
CA GLY A 170 -8.22 13.03 -6.87
C GLY A 170 -6.95 12.86 -7.71
N LEU A 171 -5.79 12.67 -7.08
CA LEU A 171 -4.53 12.53 -7.80
C LEU A 171 -4.45 11.18 -8.53
N PRO A 172 -3.98 11.15 -9.79
CA PRO A 172 -3.60 9.93 -10.47
C PRO A 172 -2.59 9.14 -9.62
N ALA A 173 -2.83 7.84 -9.46
CA ALA A 173 -2.00 6.98 -8.61
C ALA A 173 -1.68 5.66 -9.32
N CYS A 174 -0.40 5.30 -9.35
CA CYS A 174 0.11 4.02 -9.85
C CYS A 174 0.80 3.27 -8.70
N THR A 175 0.84 1.94 -8.76
CA THR A 175 1.65 1.17 -7.83
C THR A 175 2.39 0.02 -8.49
N SER A 176 3.58 -0.28 -7.99
CA SER A 176 4.36 -1.48 -8.31
C SER A 176 4.38 -2.43 -7.13
N ILE A 177 3.88 -3.66 -7.31
CA ILE A 177 3.83 -4.68 -6.27
C ILE A 177 5.18 -5.41 -6.23
N LEU A 178 5.92 -5.25 -5.13
CA LEU A 178 7.33 -5.66 -5.02
C LEU A 178 7.57 -7.13 -4.70
N SER A 179 6.53 -7.94 -4.55
CA SER A 179 6.71 -9.37 -4.32
C SER A 179 5.50 -10.15 -4.78
N PHE A 180 5.77 -11.36 -5.27
CA PHE A 180 4.75 -12.29 -5.75
C PHE A 180 3.72 -12.69 -4.69
N ASP A 181 3.99 -12.52 -3.40
CA ASP A 181 3.08 -12.92 -2.33
C ASP A 181 2.30 -11.75 -1.71
N ASN A 182 2.69 -10.50 -2.02
CA ASN A 182 2.24 -9.33 -1.26
C ASN A 182 0.73 -9.11 -1.30
N ILE A 183 0.07 -9.37 -2.42
CA ILE A 183 -1.40 -9.26 -2.50
C ILE A 183 -2.07 -10.21 -1.49
N THR A 184 -1.44 -11.34 -1.17
CA THR A 184 -2.00 -12.39 -0.30
C THR A 184 -1.54 -12.36 1.14
N THR A 185 -0.37 -11.76 1.42
CA THR A 185 0.25 -11.78 2.75
C THR A 185 0.22 -10.42 3.46
N ARG A 186 -0.09 -9.33 2.73
CA ARG A 186 -0.19 -7.97 3.28
C ARG A 186 -1.65 -7.54 3.50
N PRO A 187 -1.88 -6.54 4.36
CA PRO A 187 -3.19 -5.90 4.48
C PRO A 187 -3.66 -5.35 3.12
N PRO A 188 -4.97 -5.05 2.97
CA PRO A 188 -5.49 -4.46 1.73
C PRO A 188 -4.81 -3.12 1.43
N LEU A 189 -4.70 -2.80 0.14
CA LEU A 189 -4.23 -1.50 -0.31
C LEU A 189 -5.15 -0.39 0.24
N PRO A 190 -4.58 0.76 0.67
CA PRO A 190 -5.33 1.82 1.31
C PRO A 190 -6.26 2.55 0.33
N ILE A 191 -5.93 2.54 -0.96
CA ILE A 191 -6.67 3.22 -2.03
C ILE A 191 -6.81 2.32 -3.26
N ARG A 192 -7.68 2.70 -4.20
CA ARG A 192 -7.68 2.10 -5.53
C ARG A 192 -6.71 2.85 -6.44
N PHE A 193 -5.77 2.14 -7.03
CA PHE A 193 -4.82 2.71 -7.99
C PHE A 193 -5.42 2.72 -9.40
N HIS A 194 -4.96 3.67 -10.21
CA HIS A 194 -5.31 3.76 -11.62
C HIS A 194 -4.59 2.68 -12.43
N ARG A 195 -3.35 2.34 -12.03
CA ARG A 195 -2.52 1.29 -12.61
C ARG A 195 -1.85 0.44 -11.52
N TYR A 196 -1.75 -0.85 -11.79
CA TYR A 196 -1.09 -1.85 -10.94
C TYR A 196 -0.05 -2.57 -11.78
N LEU A 197 1.21 -2.49 -11.37
CA LEU A 197 2.32 -3.19 -12.00
C LEU A 197 2.66 -4.41 -11.15
N VAL A 198 2.56 -5.61 -11.72
CA VAL A 198 2.70 -6.88 -11.01
C VAL A 198 3.68 -7.82 -11.69
N TRP A 199 4.16 -8.84 -10.98
CA TRP A 199 5.23 -9.71 -11.50
C TRP A 199 4.76 -10.73 -12.53
N ASN A 200 3.56 -11.27 -12.35
CA ASN A 200 3.09 -12.39 -13.14
C ASN A 200 1.54 -12.42 -13.21
N ALA A 201 1.02 -13.35 -14.02
CA ALA A 201 -0.41 -13.54 -14.18
C ALA A 201 -1.14 -13.91 -12.87
N PHE A 202 -0.49 -14.64 -11.95
CA PHE A 202 -1.10 -14.98 -10.66
C PHE A 202 -1.37 -13.72 -9.83
N ASN A 203 -0.41 -12.79 -9.75
CA ASN A 203 -0.61 -11.51 -9.07
C ASN A 203 -1.70 -10.67 -9.71
N ARG A 204 -1.77 -10.66 -11.05
CA ARG A 204 -2.86 -9.99 -11.75
C ARG A 204 -4.20 -10.55 -11.31
N ASP A 205 -4.34 -11.87 -11.31
CA ASP A 205 -5.60 -12.53 -10.96
C ASP A 205 -5.94 -12.32 -9.47
N GLU A 206 -4.94 -12.25 -8.59
CA GLU A 206 -5.11 -11.89 -7.17
C GLU A 206 -5.62 -10.45 -6.99
N VAL A 207 -5.09 -9.48 -7.74
CA VAL A 207 -5.59 -8.10 -7.75
C VAL A 207 -7.05 -8.07 -8.20
N LEU A 208 -7.39 -8.76 -9.30
CA LEU A 208 -8.75 -8.78 -9.84
C LEU A 208 -9.76 -9.42 -8.88
N ARG A 209 -9.37 -10.48 -8.15
CA ARG A 209 -10.19 -11.07 -7.08
C ARG A 209 -10.30 -10.18 -5.85
N GLY A 210 -9.18 -9.57 -5.46
CA GLY A 210 -9.02 -8.79 -4.24
C GLY A 210 -9.62 -7.38 -4.30
N TYR A 211 -9.80 -6.80 -5.49
CA TYR A 211 -10.24 -5.41 -5.65
C TYR A 211 -11.38 -5.30 -6.68
N PRO A 212 -12.64 -5.55 -6.28
CA PRO A 212 -13.81 -5.33 -7.13
C PRO A 212 -13.80 -3.92 -7.71
N GLY A 213 -14.09 -3.82 -9.01
CA GLY A 213 -14.04 -2.56 -9.77
C GLY A 213 -12.67 -2.23 -10.36
N VAL A 214 -11.62 -3.02 -10.08
CA VAL A 214 -10.37 -2.96 -10.86
C VAL A 214 -10.54 -3.81 -12.11
N GLY A 215 -10.39 -3.19 -13.28
CA GLY A 215 -10.44 -3.88 -14.57
C GLY A 215 -9.09 -4.47 -14.97
N ALA A 216 -9.11 -5.52 -15.79
CA ALA A 216 -7.87 -6.16 -16.30
C ALA A 216 -6.96 -5.16 -17.03
N HIS A 217 -7.53 -4.17 -17.72
CA HIS A 217 -6.78 -3.10 -18.39
C HIS A 217 -5.95 -2.25 -17.41
N GLN A 218 -6.29 -2.21 -16.12
CA GLN A 218 -5.56 -1.46 -15.09
C GLN A 218 -4.37 -2.23 -14.52
N VAL A 219 -4.22 -3.52 -14.83
CA VAL A 219 -3.22 -4.39 -14.21
C VAL A 219 -2.27 -4.94 -15.26
N GLU A 220 -1.01 -4.52 -15.17
CA GLU A 220 0.03 -4.85 -16.13
C GLU A 220 1.06 -5.80 -15.51
N VAL A 221 1.41 -6.85 -16.24
CA VAL A 221 2.44 -7.81 -15.84
C VAL A 221 3.78 -7.31 -16.35
N VAL A 222 4.60 -6.75 -15.46
CA VAL A 222 5.91 -6.14 -15.79
C VAL A 222 7.11 -6.98 -15.32
N GLY A 223 6.86 -8.10 -14.65
CA GLY A 223 7.92 -8.90 -14.05
C GLY A 223 8.47 -8.28 -12.76
N PRO A 224 9.55 -8.85 -12.20
CA PRO A 224 10.15 -8.39 -10.98
C PRO A 224 11.23 -7.34 -11.26
N ALA A 225 10.83 -6.10 -11.58
CA ALA A 225 11.75 -5.00 -11.96
C ALA A 225 12.90 -4.75 -10.95
N GLN A 226 12.69 -5.12 -9.68
CA GLN A 226 13.72 -5.09 -8.65
C GLN A 226 14.94 -6.00 -8.91
N PHE A 227 14.88 -6.89 -9.90
CA PHE A 227 16.00 -7.75 -10.28
C PHE A 227 16.63 -7.37 -11.62
N ASP A 228 16.16 -6.31 -12.28
CA ASP A 228 16.63 -5.94 -13.61
C ASP A 228 18.12 -5.57 -13.61
N PHE A 229 18.61 -4.97 -12.52
CA PHE A 229 20.03 -4.61 -12.37
C PHE A 229 20.98 -5.83 -12.24
N TYR A 230 20.46 -7.05 -12.03
CA TYR A 230 21.28 -8.26 -12.08
C TYR A 230 21.49 -8.80 -13.51
N ARG A 231 20.73 -8.30 -14.49
CA ARG A 231 20.78 -8.78 -15.87
C ARG A 231 21.93 -8.16 -16.67
N ASP A 232 22.38 -6.98 -16.29
CA ASP A 232 23.49 -6.23 -16.91
C ASP A 232 24.22 -5.41 -15.82
N PRO A 233 25.13 -6.05 -15.05
CA PRO A 233 25.75 -5.45 -13.86
C PRO A 233 26.81 -4.38 -14.16
#